data_AF-A0A2N4XQN8-F1
#
_entry.id   AF-A0A2N4XQN8-F1
#
_cell.length_a   1.000
_cell.length_b   1.000
_cell.length_c   1.000
_cell.angle_alpha   90.00
_cell.angle_beta   90.00
_cell.angle_gamma   90.00
#
_symmetry.space_group_name_H-M   'P 1'
#
loop_
_entity.id
_entity.type
_entity.pdbx_description
1 polymer ?
#
loop_
_entity_poly.entity_id
_entity_poly.type
_entity_poly.pdbx_seq_one_letter_code
_entity_poly.pdbx_strand_id
1 'polypeptide(L)'
;MTAHRLLPALLLLAACTSTPPATEPEALAPAPATSAPPAAATTTPSLPRAKPGSLLGKVDRSKLNAQVRQGGKPINISHRCSFRNETGYKGSTQVDIANSEVRRLATSIEVPLASGYCNFDNAGFRQTARSPAIELRHADGCTVRIWDQGPQLTISYSACAARCSSPEVFKYIWPVLIDQPSGRCD
;
A
#
# COMPACT_ATOMS: atom_id res chain seq x y z
N MET A 1 12.58 29.72 -59.04
CA MET A 1 12.15 28.52 -59.78
C MET A 1 10.89 27.98 -59.10
N THR A 2 9.75 28.30 -59.67
CA THR A 2 8.39 27.92 -59.26
C THR A 2 8.06 26.52 -59.80
N ALA A 3 7.53 25.64 -58.96
CA ALA A 3 6.83 24.43 -59.39
C ALA A 3 5.55 24.27 -58.57
N HIS A 4 4.46 24.82 -59.10
CA HIS A 4 3.10 24.37 -58.82
C HIS A 4 2.86 23.01 -59.49
N ARG A 5 1.92 22.24 -58.94
CA ARG A 5 0.95 21.31 -59.57
C ARG A 5 0.67 20.17 -58.58
N LEU A 6 -0.52 19.61 -58.41
CA LEU A 6 -1.90 19.86 -58.83
C LEU A 6 -2.71 18.86 -57.97
N LEU A 7 -3.80 19.30 -57.34
CA LEU A 7 -4.83 18.41 -56.78
C LEU A 7 -5.52 17.61 -57.90
N PRO A 8 -6.09 16.44 -57.57
CA PRO A 8 -7.40 16.08 -58.09
C PRO A 8 -8.42 15.97 -56.96
N ALA A 9 -9.48 16.78 -57.09
CA ALA A 9 -10.76 16.56 -56.47
C ALA A 9 -11.51 15.49 -57.27
N LEU A 10 -12.14 14.51 -56.60
CA LEU A 10 -13.20 13.72 -57.21
C LEU A 10 -14.29 13.32 -56.18
N LEU A 11 -15.45 13.92 -56.43
CA LEU A 11 -16.85 13.63 -56.13
C LEU A 11 -17.27 12.44 -55.22
N LEU A 12 -18.01 12.83 -54.16
CA LEU A 12 -19.41 12.49 -53.82
C LEU A 12 -19.95 11.07 -54.12
N LEU A 13 -20.27 10.35 -53.04
CA LEU A 13 -21.47 9.51 -52.94
C LEU A 13 -22.08 9.68 -51.54
N ALA A 14 -23.25 10.32 -51.50
CA ALA A 14 -24.15 10.33 -50.36
C ALA A 14 -24.94 9.01 -50.32
N ALA A 15 -24.98 8.34 -49.18
CA ALA A 15 -25.95 7.28 -48.89
C ALA A 15 -26.37 7.36 -47.42
N CYS A 16 -27.68 7.48 -47.24
CA CYS A 16 -28.38 7.66 -45.97
C CYS A 16 -28.64 6.34 -45.23
N THR A 17 -28.66 6.46 -43.90
CA THR A 17 -29.55 5.80 -42.93
C THR A 17 -29.52 4.28 -42.75
N SER A 18 -29.18 3.87 -41.53
CA SER A 18 -30.01 2.92 -40.77
C SER A 18 -29.70 3.11 -39.28
N THR A 19 -30.54 3.88 -38.61
CA THR A 19 -30.55 4.03 -37.16
C THR A 19 -31.34 2.85 -36.59
N PRO A 20 -30.78 2.04 -35.67
CA PRO A 20 -31.57 1.01 -35.00
C PRO A 20 -32.65 1.66 -34.14
N PRO A 21 -33.88 1.11 -34.10
CA PRO A 21 -34.97 1.69 -33.35
C PRO A 21 -34.67 1.68 -31.84
N ALA A 22 -35.01 2.80 -31.21
CA ALA A 22 -35.04 2.96 -29.76
C ALA A 22 -36.05 1.97 -29.16
N THR A 23 -35.58 1.15 -28.23
CA THR A 23 -36.44 0.30 -27.40
C THR A 23 -37.16 1.20 -26.39
N GLU A 24 -38.45 1.40 -26.61
CA GLU A 24 -39.38 1.95 -25.64
C GLU A 24 -39.57 0.93 -24.48
N PRO A 25 -39.59 1.36 -23.21
CA PRO A 25 -39.79 0.47 -22.08
C PRO A 25 -41.24 -0.01 -22.03
N GLU A 26 -41.45 -1.26 -22.45
CA GLU A 26 -42.70 -1.99 -22.29
C GLU A 26 -42.97 -2.21 -20.79
N ALA A 27 -43.98 -1.50 -20.28
CA ALA A 27 -44.53 -1.68 -18.95
C ALA A 27 -45.26 -3.04 -18.89
N LEU A 28 -44.56 -4.08 -18.43
CA LEU A 28 -45.20 -5.35 -18.07
C LEU A 28 -45.81 -5.28 -16.67
N ALA A 29 -47.08 -5.66 -16.63
CA ALA A 29 -47.95 -5.90 -15.49
C ALA A 29 -47.33 -6.85 -14.42
N PRO A 30 -47.83 -6.81 -13.17
CA PRO A 30 -47.25 -7.54 -12.04
C PRO A 30 -47.40 -9.06 -12.17
N ALA A 31 -46.29 -9.78 -12.00
CA ALA A 31 -46.26 -11.24 -11.89
C ALA A 31 -46.93 -11.72 -10.59
N PRO A 32 -47.59 -12.89 -10.58
CA PRO A 32 -48.23 -13.44 -9.39
C PRO A 32 -47.19 -13.89 -8.36
N ALA A 33 -47.47 -13.60 -7.09
CA ALA A 33 -46.64 -14.00 -5.96
C ALA A 33 -46.49 -15.54 -5.92
N THR A 34 -45.29 -16.02 -6.22
CA THR A 34 -44.90 -17.40 -5.96
C THR A 34 -44.50 -17.51 -4.49
N SER A 35 -45.32 -18.19 -3.71
CA SER A 35 -45.07 -18.54 -2.30
C SER A 35 -43.78 -19.36 -2.15
N ALA A 36 -42.85 -18.84 -1.34
CA ALA A 36 -41.61 -19.53 -1.00
C ALA A 36 -41.85 -20.79 -0.14
N PRO A 37 -41.12 -21.89 -0.36
CA PRO A 37 -41.18 -23.07 0.50
C PRO A 37 -40.54 -22.81 1.89
N PRO A 38 -41.01 -23.49 2.96
CA PRO A 38 -40.54 -23.26 4.31
C PRO A 38 -39.07 -23.68 4.49
N ALA A 39 -38.29 -22.77 5.06
CA ALA A 39 -36.88 -22.97 5.40
C ALA A 39 -36.72 -24.16 6.37
N ALA A 40 -36.01 -25.19 5.93
CA ALA A 40 -35.53 -26.26 6.79
C ALA A 40 -34.55 -25.68 7.81
N ALA A 41 -34.85 -25.86 9.09
CA ALA A 41 -34.02 -25.44 10.20
C ALA A 41 -32.66 -26.14 10.14
N THR A 42 -31.61 -25.36 9.83
CA THR A 42 -30.23 -25.83 9.92
C THR A 42 -29.79 -25.64 11.37
N THR A 43 -29.68 -26.72 12.12
CA THR A 43 -29.15 -26.70 13.49
C THR A 43 -27.68 -26.32 13.43
N THR A 44 -27.37 -25.05 13.64
CA THR A 44 -25.99 -24.56 13.72
C THR A 44 -25.37 -25.09 15.03
N PRO A 45 -24.20 -25.75 15.00
CA PRO A 45 -23.49 -26.10 16.22
C PRO A 45 -23.18 -24.81 16.99
N SER A 46 -23.76 -24.68 18.18
CA SER A 46 -23.53 -23.52 19.05
C SER A 46 -22.10 -23.60 19.57
N LEU A 47 -21.19 -22.82 18.97
CA LEU A 47 -19.84 -22.62 19.50
C LEU A 47 -19.96 -22.14 20.95
N PRO A 48 -19.23 -22.74 21.91
CA PRO A 48 -19.30 -22.32 23.30
C PRO A 48 -18.92 -20.84 23.40
N ARG A 49 -19.83 -20.05 23.95
CA ARG A 49 -19.66 -18.61 24.13
C ARG A 49 -18.51 -18.37 25.09
N ALA A 50 -17.34 -18.02 24.55
CA ALA A 50 -16.19 -17.63 25.36
C ALA A 50 -16.59 -16.44 26.25
N LYS A 51 -16.36 -16.57 27.56
CA LYS A 51 -16.65 -15.50 28.53
C LYS A 51 -15.82 -14.25 28.16
N PRO A 52 -16.45 -13.10 27.86
CA PRO A 52 -15.71 -11.87 27.60
C PRO A 52 -14.95 -11.49 28.86
N GLY A 53 -13.61 -11.50 28.80
CA GLY A 53 -12.74 -11.09 29.91
C GLY A 53 -11.59 -12.06 30.23
N SER A 54 -11.67 -13.33 29.82
CA SER A 54 -10.61 -14.30 30.16
C SER A 54 -9.26 -14.00 29.49
N LEU A 55 -9.27 -13.40 28.31
CA LEU A 55 -8.05 -12.99 27.59
C LEU A 55 -7.52 -11.61 28.04
N LEU A 56 -8.40 -10.70 28.46
CA LEU A 56 -8.03 -9.36 28.90
C LEU A 56 -7.38 -9.36 30.29
N GLY A 57 -7.77 -10.28 31.17
CA GLY A 57 -7.16 -10.45 32.50
C GLY A 57 -5.71 -10.95 32.49
N LYS A 58 -5.23 -11.46 31.35
CA LYS A 58 -3.85 -11.95 31.17
C LYS A 58 -2.93 -10.94 30.49
N VAL A 59 -3.44 -9.75 30.14
CA VAL A 59 -2.61 -8.69 29.55
C VAL A 59 -1.82 -8.00 30.66
N ASP A 60 -0.50 -8.05 30.55
CA ASP A 60 0.38 -7.22 31.39
C ASP A 60 0.16 -5.75 31.05
N ARG A 61 -0.66 -5.08 31.87
CA ARG A 61 -1.04 -3.68 31.69
C ARG A 61 0.17 -2.75 31.73
N SER A 62 1.24 -3.12 32.45
CA SER A 62 2.46 -2.32 32.52
C SER A 62 3.20 -2.34 31.19
N LYS A 63 3.32 -3.53 30.56
CA LYS A 63 3.90 -3.67 29.22
C LYS A 63 3.07 -2.97 28.15
N LEU A 64 1.74 -3.13 28.18
CA LEU A 64 0.85 -2.43 27.26
C LEU A 64 1.02 -0.90 27.40
N ASN A 65 1.02 -0.39 28.62
CA ASN A 65 1.19 1.03 28.88
C ASN A 65 2.56 1.54 28.43
N ALA A 66 3.63 0.75 28.60
CA ALA A 66 4.95 1.09 28.10
C ALA A 66 4.97 1.20 26.57
N GLN A 67 4.36 0.24 25.87
CA GLN A 67 4.27 0.23 24.41
C GLN A 67 3.43 1.41 23.87
N VAL A 68 2.29 1.71 24.50
CA VAL A 68 1.46 2.87 24.15
C VAL A 68 2.23 4.18 24.36
N ARG A 69 3.02 4.28 25.44
CA ARG A 69 3.86 5.48 25.71
C ARG A 69 5.00 5.64 24.71
N GLN A 70 5.57 4.54 24.21
CA GLN A 70 6.61 4.60 23.17
C GLN A 70 6.05 5.11 21.84
N GLY A 71 4.83 4.71 21.45
CA GLY A 71 4.17 5.24 20.25
C GLY A 71 3.84 6.74 20.28
N GLY A 72 3.90 7.40 21.44
CA GLY A 72 3.59 8.84 21.55
C GLY A 72 4.81 9.77 21.51
N LYS A 73 6.03 9.24 21.58
CA LYS A 73 7.25 10.05 21.65
C LYS A 73 7.67 10.51 20.24
N PRO A 74 8.12 11.77 20.06
CA PRO A 74 8.68 12.20 18.80
C PRO A 74 9.96 11.42 18.46
N ILE A 75 10.05 10.97 17.22
CA ILE A 75 11.24 10.27 16.70
C ILE A 75 12.28 11.31 16.30
N ASN A 76 13.52 11.13 16.76
CA ASN A 76 14.66 11.99 16.46
C ASN A 76 15.88 11.12 16.14
N ILE A 77 16.21 10.98 14.86
CA ILE A 77 17.24 10.03 14.42
C ILE A 77 17.87 10.46 13.10
N SER A 78 19.16 10.19 12.95
CA SER A 78 19.89 10.41 11.71
C SER A 78 20.92 9.29 11.51
N HIS A 79 20.67 8.41 10.53
CA HIS A 79 21.56 7.30 10.21
C HIS A 79 21.75 7.12 8.71
N ARG A 80 22.88 6.49 8.38
CA ARG A 80 23.18 5.93 7.06
C ARG A 80 23.80 4.57 7.27
N CYS A 81 23.28 3.56 6.59
CA CYS A 81 23.77 2.19 6.69
C CYS A 81 23.65 1.47 5.35
N SER A 82 24.39 0.38 5.22
CA SER A 82 24.26 -0.59 4.13
C SER A 82 24.22 -1.99 4.73
N PHE A 83 23.44 -2.87 4.13
CA PHE A 83 23.26 -4.22 4.63
C PHE A 83 23.44 -5.26 3.53
N ARG A 84 23.79 -6.46 3.98
CA ARG A 84 23.72 -7.70 3.21
C ARG A 84 23.40 -8.80 4.20
N ASN A 85 22.35 -9.56 3.93
CA ASN A 85 21.96 -10.67 4.79
C ASN A 85 22.30 -12.03 4.14
N GLU A 86 22.16 -13.08 4.94
CA GLU A 86 22.42 -14.47 4.56
C GLU A 86 21.49 -14.99 3.46
N THR A 87 20.31 -14.37 3.28
CA THR A 87 19.37 -14.70 2.20
C THR A 87 19.73 -14.01 0.89
N GLY A 88 20.78 -13.18 0.87
CA GLY A 88 21.33 -12.55 -0.32
C GLY A 88 20.74 -11.18 -0.66
N TYR A 89 19.83 -10.67 0.16
CA TYR A 89 19.38 -9.28 0.03
C TYR A 89 20.54 -8.34 0.33
N LYS A 90 20.53 -7.21 -0.35
CA LYS A 90 21.46 -6.12 -0.09
C LYS A 90 20.70 -4.82 -0.17
N GLY A 91 21.21 -3.83 0.51
CA GLY A 91 20.64 -2.51 0.36
C GLY A 91 21.42 -1.45 1.09
N SER A 92 20.86 -0.25 1.02
CA SER A 92 21.33 0.89 1.79
C SER A 92 20.15 1.76 2.19
N THR A 93 20.28 2.39 3.34
CA THR A 93 19.25 3.26 3.90
C THR A 93 19.90 4.52 4.43
N GLN A 94 19.31 5.66 4.11
CA GLN A 94 19.59 6.94 4.75
C GLN A 94 18.28 7.50 5.31
N VAL A 95 18.29 7.85 6.59
CA VAL A 95 17.15 8.41 7.29
C VAL A 95 17.59 9.63 8.11
N ASP A 96 16.83 10.71 8.04
CA ASP A 96 16.95 11.91 8.89
C ASP A 96 15.54 12.34 9.29
N ILE A 97 15.24 12.24 10.58
CA ILE A 97 13.96 12.57 11.18
C ILE A 97 14.21 13.46 12.40
N ALA A 98 13.54 14.61 12.44
CA ALA A 98 13.58 15.53 13.56
C ALA A 98 12.16 15.82 14.04
N ASN A 99 11.86 15.61 15.32
CA ASN A 99 10.53 15.78 15.90
C ASN A 99 9.41 15.07 15.10
N SER A 100 9.68 13.83 14.69
CA SER A 100 8.83 13.03 13.79
C SER A 100 8.58 13.63 12.40
N GLU A 101 9.34 14.64 11.97
CA GLU A 101 9.32 15.17 10.62
C GLU A 101 10.41 14.52 9.77
N VAL A 102 10.02 13.89 8.65
CA VAL A 102 10.97 13.22 7.76
C VAL A 102 11.64 14.24 6.85
N ARG A 103 12.89 14.56 7.16
CA ARG A 103 13.73 15.44 6.34
C ARG A 103 14.36 14.67 5.19
N ARG A 104 14.75 13.41 5.44
CA ARG A 104 15.27 12.51 4.42
C ARG A 104 14.88 11.07 4.68
N LEU A 105 14.46 10.41 3.61
CA LEU A 105 14.37 8.96 3.53
C LEU A 105 14.88 8.57 2.14
N ALA A 106 15.82 7.64 2.09
CA ALA A 106 16.30 7.04 0.86
C ALA A 106 16.73 5.60 1.14
N THR A 107 15.97 4.64 0.64
CA THR A 107 16.25 3.21 0.79
C THR A 107 16.36 2.58 -0.59
N SER A 108 17.43 1.84 -0.83
CA SER A 108 17.60 1.00 -2.02
C SER A 108 17.77 -0.44 -1.59
N ILE A 109 17.03 -1.36 -2.21
CA ILE A 109 17.07 -2.79 -1.87
C ILE A 109 17.22 -3.61 -3.16
N GLU A 110 18.26 -4.43 -3.24
CA GLU A 110 18.44 -5.49 -4.23
C GLU A 110 17.80 -6.78 -3.70
N VAL A 111 16.92 -7.37 -4.51
CA VAL A 111 16.16 -8.58 -4.18
C VAL A 111 16.74 -9.77 -4.96
N PRO A 112 17.27 -10.80 -4.28
CA PRO A 112 17.94 -11.92 -4.94
C PRO A 112 16.95 -12.83 -5.70
N LEU A 113 15.81 -13.19 -5.09
CA LEU A 113 14.86 -14.15 -5.67
C LEU A 113 14.25 -13.68 -6.99
N ALA A 114 13.89 -12.39 -7.07
CA ALA A 114 13.27 -11.80 -8.25
C ALA A 114 14.28 -11.13 -9.19
N SER A 115 15.58 -11.13 -8.86
CA SER A 115 16.66 -10.46 -9.61
C SER A 115 16.30 -9.03 -10.00
N GLY A 116 15.99 -8.19 -9.01
CA GLY A 116 15.56 -6.82 -9.24
C GLY A 116 15.92 -5.91 -8.08
N TYR A 117 15.50 -4.65 -8.18
CA TYR A 117 15.69 -3.66 -7.13
C TYR A 117 14.43 -2.85 -6.86
N CYS A 118 14.36 -2.23 -5.69
CA CYS A 118 13.40 -1.20 -5.33
C CYS A 118 14.10 0.03 -4.76
N ASN A 119 13.59 1.22 -5.06
CA ASN A 119 14.08 2.49 -4.54
C ASN A 119 12.94 3.28 -3.88
N PHE A 120 13.12 3.61 -2.61
CA PHE A 120 12.16 4.37 -1.80
C PHE A 120 12.83 5.64 -1.31
N ASP A 121 12.76 6.71 -2.08
CA ASP A 121 13.14 8.05 -1.64
C ASP A 121 11.90 8.85 -1.22
N ASN A 122 12.08 9.87 -0.37
CA ASN A 122 10.97 10.73 0.07
C ASN A 122 10.46 11.72 -1.00
N ALA A 123 11.01 11.73 -2.22
CA ALA A 123 10.53 12.65 -3.25
C ALA A 123 9.12 12.25 -3.71
N GLY A 124 8.24 13.24 -3.81
CA GLY A 124 6.84 13.04 -4.18
C GLY A 124 5.95 12.46 -3.06
N PHE A 125 6.52 12.01 -1.94
CA PHE A 125 5.73 11.63 -0.78
C PHE A 125 5.25 12.86 0.00
N ARG A 126 4.01 12.80 0.48
CA ARG A 126 3.50 13.72 1.50
C ARG A 126 3.45 13.00 2.85
N GLN A 127 3.92 13.67 3.88
CA GLN A 127 3.78 13.15 5.24
C GLN A 127 2.35 13.38 5.74
N THR A 128 1.66 12.31 6.12
CA THR A 128 0.25 12.31 6.54
C THR A 128 0.07 12.07 8.05
N ALA A 129 1.07 11.48 8.72
CA ALA A 129 1.07 11.28 10.16
C ALA A 129 2.46 11.45 10.78
N ARG A 130 2.50 11.82 12.08
CA ARG A 130 3.71 11.94 12.91
C ARG A 130 3.73 10.98 14.11
N SER A 131 2.58 10.44 14.49
CA SER A 131 2.38 9.54 15.64
C SER A 131 1.08 8.75 15.44
N PRO A 132 0.98 7.48 15.91
CA PRO A 132 2.03 6.74 16.62
C PRO A 132 3.11 6.12 15.71
N ALA A 133 2.85 6.11 14.41
CA ALA A 133 3.86 5.92 13.38
C ALA A 133 3.88 7.18 12.52
N ILE A 134 5.06 7.51 12.01
CA ILE A 134 5.16 8.44 10.88
C ILE A 134 4.62 7.73 9.65
N GLU A 135 3.84 8.43 8.85
CA GLU A 135 3.31 7.91 7.59
C GLU A 135 3.63 8.89 6.45
N LEU A 136 4.21 8.35 5.39
CA LEU A 136 4.45 9.04 4.13
C LEU A 136 3.58 8.38 3.06
N ARG A 137 2.80 9.16 2.30
CA ARG A 137 1.98 8.68 1.19
C ARG A 137 2.36 9.32 -0.13
N HIS A 138 2.48 8.50 -1.15
CA HIS A 138 2.66 8.96 -2.53
C HIS A 138 1.33 8.87 -3.31
N ALA A 139 1.22 9.63 -4.39
CA ALA A 139 0.03 9.69 -5.25
C ALA A 139 -0.33 8.37 -5.96
N ASP A 140 0.63 7.45 -6.08
CA ASP A 140 0.46 6.11 -6.65
C ASP A 140 -0.06 5.08 -5.63
N GLY A 141 -0.37 5.53 -4.40
CA GLY A 141 -0.84 4.70 -3.30
C GLY A 141 0.28 4.11 -2.42
N CYS A 142 1.54 4.23 -2.82
CA CYS A 142 2.66 3.75 -2.01
C CYS A 142 2.68 4.47 -0.66
N THR A 143 2.80 3.69 0.41
CA THR A 143 2.84 4.17 1.78
C THR A 143 4.11 3.68 2.47
N VAL A 144 4.87 4.59 3.05
CA VAL A 144 5.96 4.26 3.97
C VAL A 144 5.51 4.54 5.39
N ARG A 145 5.70 3.58 6.29
CA ARG A 145 5.44 3.76 7.72
C ARG A 145 6.73 3.59 8.50
N ILE A 146 6.96 4.50 9.45
CA ILE A 146 8.15 4.50 10.31
C ILE A 146 7.72 4.56 11.77
N TRP A 147 8.22 3.65 12.60
CA TRP A 147 7.92 3.64 14.04
C TRP A 147 9.09 3.11 14.86
N ASP A 148 9.12 3.50 16.13
CA ASP A 148 10.03 2.94 17.12
C ASP A 148 9.49 1.60 17.65
N GLN A 149 10.38 0.62 17.72
CA GLN A 149 10.16 -0.70 18.32
C GLN A 149 11.27 -0.96 19.34
N GLY A 150 11.21 -0.26 20.48
CA GLY A 150 12.24 -0.34 21.50
C GLY A 150 13.56 0.28 21.00
N PRO A 151 14.67 -0.49 20.88
CA PRO A 151 15.95 0.02 20.40
C PRO A 151 16.05 0.07 18.86
N GLN A 152 15.03 -0.39 18.12
CA GLN A 152 15.02 -0.40 16.67
C GLN A 152 14.04 0.62 16.09
N LEU A 153 14.41 1.26 15.00
CA LEU A 153 13.51 1.97 14.10
C LEU A 153 13.10 1.03 12.98
N THR A 154 11.81 0.86 12.75
CA THR A 154 11.30 0.04 11.63
C THR A 154 10.78 0.94 10.52
N ILE A 155 11.18 0.66 9.28
CA ILE A 155 10.69 1.32 8.06
C ILE A 155 10.02 0.28 7.18
N SER A 156 8.70 0.35 7.04
CA SER A 156 7.92 -0.59 6.22
C SER A 156 7.34 0.08 4.98
N TYR A 157 7.14 -0.72 3.93
CA TYR A 157 6.63 -0.28 2.62
C TYR A 157 5.35 -1.03 2.28
N SER A 158 4.32 -0.32 1.83
CA SER A 158 3.02 -0.89 1.46
C SER A 158 2.53 -0.33 0.14
N ALA A 159 2.05 -1.21 -0.75
CA ALA A 159 1.54 -0.84 -2.08
C ALA A 159 2.57 -0.06 -2.94
N CYS A 160 3.85 -0.42 -2.87
CA CYS A 160 4.94 0.30 -3.52
C CYS A 160 5.51 -0.41 -4.75
N ALA A 161 4.72 -1.24 -5.43
CA ALA A 161 5.15 -1.99 -6.61
C ALA A 161 5.73 -1.08 -7.72
N ALA A 162 5.18 0.13 -7.89
CA ALA A 162 5.68 1.11 -8.86
C ALA A 162 7.08 1.68 -8.54
N ARG A 163 7.62 1.39 -7.34
CA ARG A 163 8.95 1.79 -6.89
C ARG A 163 10.01 0.73 -7.11
N CYS A 164 9.62 -0.38 -7.71
CA CYS A 164 10.46 -1.51 -8.00
C CYS A 164 10.65 -1.65 -9.51
N SER A 165 11.76 -2.28 -9.89
CA SER A 165 12.05 -2.67 -11.28
C SER A 165 10.94 -3.51 -11.93
N SER A 166 10.18 -4.27 -11.14
CA SER A 166 8.89 -4.86 -11.55
C SER A 166 7.95 -5.04 -10.36
N PRO A 167 6.63 -5.20 -10.57
CA PRO A 167 5.68 -5.46 -9.48
C PRO A 167 5.96 -6.77 -8.71
N GLU A 168 6.53 -7.77 -9.37
CA GLU A 168 6.88 -9.05 -8.74
C GLU A 168 7.98 -8.90 -7.69
N VAL A 169 8.93 -7.99 -7.89
CA VAL A 169 10.02 -7.72 -6.93
C VAL A 169 9.47 -7.24 -5.59
N PHE A 170 8.39 -6.44 -5.59
CA PHE A 170 7.81 -5.88 -4.37
C PHE A 170 7.27 -6.94 -3.41
N LYS A 171 6.85 -8.11 -3.92
CA LYS A 171 6.34 -9.23 -3.10
C LYS A 171 7.39 -9.77 -2.11
N TYR A 172 8.65 -9.45 -2.33
CA TYR A 172 9.80 -9.90 -1.55
C TYR A 172 10.40 -8.79 -0.69
N ILE A 173 9.80 -7.60 -0.65
CA ILE A 173 10.31 -6.50 0.16
C ILE A 173 9.85 -6.65 1.60
N TRP A 174 10.83 -6.67 2.50
CA TRP A 174 10.64 -6.66 3.95
C TRP A 174 10.89 -5.27 4.52
N PRO A 175 10.39 -4.98 5.73
CA PRO A 175 10.77 -3.77 6.45
C PRO A 175 12.28 -3.71 6.68
N VAL A 176 12.86 -2.52 6.60
CA VAL A 176 14.23 -2.27 7.05
C VAL A 176 14.19 -1.98 8.54
N LEU A 177 15.04 -2.63 9.31
CA LEU A 177 15.23 -2.32 10.72
C LEU A 177 16.54 -1.57 10.90
N ILE A 178 16.53 -0.51 11.69
CA ILE A 178 17.73 0.24 12.05
C ILE A 178 17.91 0.12 13.56
N ASP A 179 18.99 -0.49 14.01
CA ASP A 179 19.40 -0.44 15.40
C ASP A 179 19.81 1.00 15.75
N GLN A 180 19.03 1.69 16.57
CA GLN A 180 19.24 3.11 16.86
C GLN A 180 20.58 3.38 17.59
N PRO A 181 21.04 2.53 18.53
CA PRO A 181 22.34 2.73 19.19
C PRO A 181 23.54 2.64 18.24
N SER A 182 23.57 1.66 17.34
CA SER A 182 24.72 1.42 16.45
C SER A 182 24.57 2.04 15.06
N GLY A 183 23.35 2.40 14.66
CA GLY A 183 23.01 2.85 13.31
C GLY A 183 23.09 1.76 12.23
N ARG A 184 23.29 0.49 12.61
CA ARG A 184 23.32 -0.64 11.66
C ARG A 184 21.90 -0.96 11.18
N CYS A 185 21.78 -1.50 9.98
CA CYS A 185 20.51 -2.00 9.46
C CYS A 185 20.62 -3.35 8.79
N ASP A 186 19.45 -3.98 8.62
CA ASP A 186 19.20 -5.23 7.90
C ASP A 186 17.87 -5.19 7.12
#